data_AF-R2TFV8-F1
#
_entry.id   AF-R2TFV8-F1
#
_cell.length_a   1.000
_cell.length_b   1.000
_cell.length_c   1.000
_cell.angle_alpha   90.00
_cell.angle_beta   90.00
_cell.angle_gamma   90.00
#
_symmetry.space_group_name_H-M   'P 1'
#
loop_
_entity.id
_entity.type
_entity.pdbx_description
1 polymer ?
#
loop_
_entity_poly.entity_id
_entity_poly.type
_entity_poly.pdbx_seq_one_letter_code
_entity_poly.pdbx_strand_id
1 'polypeptide(L)'
;MNGLFGDNIFFLFLFACITIMNYSRMSETQKMILFYLMTFGLAILKIISINESLLFLFIVSFLYLEFLTEDSEKIKFITKLRYKLLDFFFLMVFQYQFILLLISFVFASTRFQTYISYMNFFPSNLSNSLVQLLSIIFFFIAIFRMSQEKFKIKSFHALLTEVFIPPINESDLDPYEKYFEILVRMEDKTYLSRKKIGHAISFELLSSKTKNFWKSIRSVGFKGTLKIYGNIPQFFRGYSTLEMQLVRSVALDSGYNQTLTKKVFEILYTIIIFNSMKEYYNRNDYVNSDRFKEYLLSVYVYNIRTNINGTVFSNMIKYLGNDINDWSQEKFYLACLGLPYQEFSPYYILELYKDIIDELSLDTDFIKSEVNRLGSIERNYYGAEKETTEYIF
;
A
#
# COMPACT_ATOMS: atom_id res chain seq x y z
N MET A 1 -12.24 -29.83 30.90
CA MET A 1 -12.45 -28.43 30.41
C MET A 1 -13.60 -27.71 31.10
N ASN A 2 -14.72 -28.36 31.45
CA ASN A 2 -15.91 -27.68 32.04
C ASN A 2 -15.73 -27.07 33.44
N GLY A 3 -14.67 -27.41 34.19
CA GLY A 3 -14.42 -26.89 35.54
C GLY A 3 -13.34 -25.81 35.65
N LEU A 4 -12.59 -25.53 34.57
CA LEU A 4 -11.40 -24.66 34.62
C LEU A 4 -11.67 -23.23 34.12
N PHE A 5 -12.75 -23.01 33.38
CA PHE A 5 -13.10 -21.72 32.75
C PHE A 5 -14.54 -21.26 33.05
N GLY A 6 -15.11 -21.70 34.18
CA GLY A 6 -16.55 -21.61 34.51
C GLY A 6 -17.28 -20.43 33.88
N ASP A 7 -18.33 -20.71 33.12
CA ASP A 7 -19.24 -19.79 32.38
C ASP A 7 -18.61 -18.62 31.61
N ASN A 8 -17.28 -18.50 31.57
CA ASN A 8 -16.61 -17.33 31.03
C ASN A 8 -16.32 -17.54 29.55
N ILE A 9 -17.37 -17.31 28.77
CA ILE A 9 -17.40 -17.45 27.31
C ILE A 9 -16.24 -16.70 26.63
N PHE A 10 -15.76 -15.60 27.22
CA PHE A 10 -14.60 -14.87 26.72
C PHE A 10 -13.33 -15.73 26.69
N PHE A 11 -13.01 -16.45 27.77
CA PHE A 11 -11.81 -17.29 27.80
C PHE A 11 -11.92 -18.43 26.80
N LEU A 12 -13.08 -19.08 26.70
CA LEU A 12 -13.33 -20.13 25.69
C LEU A 12 -13.14 -19.59 24.27
N PHE A 13 -13.67 -18.41 23.98
CA PHE A 13 -13.48 -17.73 22.70
C PHE A 13 -12.00 -17.45 22.41
N LEU A 14 -11.27 -16.92 23.40
CA LEU A 14 -9.85 -16.59 23.26
C LEU A 14 -9.00 -17.86 23.05
N PHE A 15 -9.27 -18.95 23.76
CA PHE A 15 -8.58 -20.23 23.54
C PHE A 15 -8.86 -20.82 22.15
N ALA A 16 -10.10 -20.74 21.68
CA ALA A 16 -10.44 -21.16 20.31
C ALA A 16 -9.68 -20.32 19.28
N CYS A 17 -9.62 -19.00 19.46
CA CYS A 17 -8.85 -18.12 18.61
C CYS A 17 -7.35 -18.44 18.62
N ILE A 18 -6.72 -18.63 19.79
CA ILE A 18 -5.30 -19.00 19.90
C ILE A 18 -5.02 -20.32 19.16
N THR A 19 -5.92 -21.30 19.29
CA THR A 19 -5.79 -22.58 18.60
C THR A 19 -5.79 -22.39 17.08
N ILE A 20 -6.66 -21.52 16.57
CA ILE A 20 -6.70 -21.15 15.15
C ILE A 20 -5.42 -20.40 14.74
N MET A 21 -4.93 -19.45 15.55
CA MET A 21 -3.72 -18.67 15.27
C MET A 21 -2.50 -19.58 15.06
N ASN A 22 -2.34 -20.58 15.92
CA ASN A 22 -1.19 -21.49 15.93
C ASN A 22 -1.26 -22.58 14.84
N TYR A 23 -2.36 -22.65 14.07
CA TYR A 23 -2.50 -23.66 13.04
C TYR A 23 -1.74 -23.26 11.76
N SER A 24 -0.52 -23.80 11.61
CA SER A 24 0.44 -23.40 10.56
C SER A 24 0.00 -23.69 9.12
N ARG A 25 -0.97 -24.57 8.89
CA ARG A 25 -1.43 -24.92 7.54
C ARG A 25 -2.43 -23.92 6.95
N MET A 26 -2.95 -23.00 7.76
CA MET A 26 -3.90 -21.98 7.29
C MET A 26 -3.17 -20.68 6.96
N SER A 27 -3.57 -20.05 5.84
CA SER A 27 -3.11 -18.69 5.54
C SER A 27 -3.70 -17.67 6.52
N GLU A 28 -3.08 -16.50 6.62
CA GLU A 28 -3.58 -15.43 7.49
C GLU A 28 -5.03 -15.04 7.16
N THR A 29 -5.37 -14.97 5.87
CA THR A 29 -6.74 -14.69 5.39
C THR A 29 -7.73 -15.76 5.86
N GLN A 30 -7.36 -17.04 5.81
CA GLN A 30 -8.20 -18.14 6.29
C GLN A 30 -8.42 -18.06 7.80
N LYS A 31 -7.38 -17.76 8.58
CA LYS A 31 -7.50 -17.58 10.05
C LYS A 31 -8.44 -16.41 10.38
N MET A 32 -8.32 -15.28 9.67
CA MET A 32 -9.22 -14.13 9.83
C MET A 32 -10.68 -14.46 9.46
N ILE A 33 -10.91 -15.25 8.40
CA ILE A 33 -12.25 -15.74 8.03
C ILE A 33 -12.83 -16.60 9.16
N LEU A 34 -12.03 -17.46 9.80
CA LEU A 34 -12.49 -18.26 10.94
C LEU A 34 -12.84 -17.41 12.16
N PHE A 35 -12.08 -16.35 12.45
CA PHE A 35 -12.46 -15.40 13.50
C PHE A 35 -13.81 -14.74 13.18
N TYR A 36 -14.04 -14.36 11.93
CA TYR A 36 -15.32 -13.78 11.49
C TYR A 36 -16.47 -14.79 11.62
N LEU A 37 -16.27 -16.04 11.17
CA LEU A 37 -17.26 -17.11 11.31
C LEU A 37 -17.64 -17.38 12.76
N MET A 38 -16.64 -17.48 13.64
CA MET A 38 -16.88 -17.73 15.06
C MET A 38 -17.60 -16.55 15.73
N THR A 39 -17.14 -15.33 15.49
CA THR A 39 -17.74 -14.12 16.12
C THR A 39 -19.14 -13.81 15.61
N PHE A 40 -19.35 -13.92 14.30
CA PHE A 40 -20.67 -13.74 13.70
C PHE A 40 -21.63 -14.86 14.11
N GLY A 41 -21.15 -16.11 14.16
CA GLY A 41 -21.92 -17.27 14.63
C GLY A 41 -22.39 -17.11 16.09
N LEU A 42 -21.49 -16.71 16.99
CA LEU A 42 -21.85 -16.47 18.40
C LEU A 42 -22.88 -15.36 18.57
N ALA A 43 -22.79 -14.30 17.76
CA ALA A 43 -23.72 -13.18 17.80
C ALA A 43 -25.10 -13.54 17.23
N ILE A 44 -25.17 -14.22 16.08
CA ILE A 44 -26.45 -14.56 15.44
C ILE A 44 -27.23 -15.62 16.22
N LEU A 45 -26.52 -16.53 16.89
CA LEU A 45 -27.08 -17.50 17.83
C LEU A 45 -27.44 -16.87 19.19
N LYS A 46 -27.16 -15.57 19.38
CA LYS A 46 -27.42 -14.80 20.61
C LYS A 46 -26.75 -15.39 21.86
N ILE A 47 -25.62 -16.09 21.68
CA ILE A 47 -24.80 -16.58 22.79
C ILE A 47 -24.08 -15.41 23.47
N ILE A 48 -23.65 -14.44 22.66
CA ILE A 48 -22.94 -13.22 23.08
C ILE A 48 -23.63 -12.02 22.42
N SER A 49 -23.63 -10.86 23.07
CA SER A 49 -24.17 -9.65 22.45
C SER A 49 -23.30 -9.20 21.26
N ILE A 50 -23.90 -8.53 20.28
CA ILE A 50 -23.17 -8.01 19.10
C ILE A 50 -22.01 -7.10 19.51
N ASN A 51 -22.20 -6.29 20.54
CA ASN A 51 -21.17 -5.37 21.03
C ASN A 51 -19.96 -6.12 21.60
N GLU A 52 -20.20 -7.16 22.41
CA GLU A 52 -19.14 -8.01 22.95
C GLU A 52 -18.47 -8.82 21.84
N SER A 53 -19.22 -9.37 20.87
CA SER A 53 -18.63 -10.07 19.72
C SER A 53 -17.70 -9.18 18.90
N LEU A 54 -18.08 -7.92 18.67
CA LEU A 54 -17.23 -6.94 18.00
C LEU A 54 -15.99 -6.58 18.82
N LEU A 55 -16.14 -6.42 20.14
CA LEU A 55 -15.02 -6.15 21.03
C LEU A 55 -14.02 -7.31 21.03
N PHE A 56 -14.51 -8.54 21.15
CA PHE A 56 -13.67 -9.74 21.16
C PHE A 56 -12.96 -9.93 19.81
N LEU A 57 -13.67 -9.71 18.70
CA LEU A 57 -13.07 -9.75 17.38
C LEU A 57 -11.95 -8.71 17.26
N PHE A 58 -12.19 -7.48 17.71
CA PHE A 58 -11.20 -6.40 17.66
C PHE A 58 -9.94 -6.74 18.45
N ILE A 59 -10.09 -7.22 19.69
CA ILE A 59 -8.95 -7.60 20.54
C ILE A 59 -8.16 -8.74 19.91
N VAL A 60 -8.83 -9.82 19.51
CA VAL A 60 -8.18 -11.01 18.95
C VAL A 60 -7.48 -10.69 17.64
N SER A 61 -8.14 -9.98 16.72
CA SER A 61 -7.55 -9.63 15.43
C SER A 61 -6.37 -8.66 15.59
N PHE A 62 -6.44 -7.72 16.54
CA PHE A 62 -5.32 -6.83 16.82
C PHE A 62 -4.11 -7.60 17.36
N LEU A 63 -4.32 -8.51 18.32
CA LEU A 63 -3.25 -9.36 18.83
C LEU A 63 -2.66 -10.24 17.73
N TYR A 64 -3.51 -10.84 16.90
CA TYR A 64 -3.08 -11.68 15.78
C TYR A 64 -2.23 -10.93 14.77
N LEU A 65 -2.71 -9.79 14.26
CA LEU A 65 -2.05 -9.06 13.19
C LEU A 65 -0.81 -8.27 13.63
N GLU A 66 -0.75 -7.83 14.89
CA GLU A 66 0.32 -6.92 15.36
C GLU A 66 1.35 -7.53 16.32
N PHE A 67 0.99 -8.59 17.05
CA PHE A 67 1.85 -9.18 18.08
C PHE A 67 2.12 -10.66 17.87
N LEU A 68 1.17 -11.40 17.29
CA LEU A 68 1.27 -12.84 17.01
C LEU A 68 1.37 -13.13 15.52
N THR A 69 1.82 -12.15 14.73
CA THR A 69 2.06 -12.31 13.30
C THR A 69 3.23 -13.27 13.07
N GLU A 70 3.19 -14.01 11.97
CA GLU A 70 4.29 -14.88 11.54
C GLU A 70 5.50 -14.06 11.04
N ASP A 71 5.28 -12.80 10.68
CA ASP A 71 6.32 -11.87 10.24
C ASP A 71 7.09 -11.28 11.43
N SER A 72 8.10 -12.01 11.90
CA SER A 72 8.94 -11.58 13.03
C SER A 72 9.68 -10.27 12.77
N GLU A 73 9.97 -9.92 11.50
CA GLU A 73 10.62 -8.66 11.14
C GLU A 73 9.67 -7.48 11.35
N LYS A 74 8.38 -7.62 11.02
CA LYS A 74 7.36 -6.60 11.33
C LYS A 74 7.37 -6.23 12.82
N ILE A 75 7.52 -7.22 13.71
CA ILE A 75 7.55 -7.00 15.16
C ILE A 75 8.81 -6.22 15.59
N LYS A 76 9.97 -6.56 15.03
CA LYS A 76 11.26 -5.90 15.34
C LYS A 76 11.29 -4.44 14.88
N PHE A 77 10.75 -4.17 13.69
CA PHE A 77 10.77 -2.87 13.06
C PHE A 77 9.63 -1.97 13.56
N ILE A 78 8.37 -2.40 13.46
CA ILE A 78 7.21 -1.59 13.89
C ILE A 78 7.01 -1.73 15.39
N THR A 79 7.74 -0.92 16.16
CA THR A 79 7.68 -0.92 17.63
C THR A 79 6.65 0.06 18.20
N LYS A 80 6.41 1.18 17.51
CA LYS A 80 5.50 2.25 17.96
C LYS A 80 4.04 1.78 17.93
N LEU A 81 3.36 1.85 19.07
CA LEU A 81 1.94 1.49 19.19
C LEU A 81 1.04 2.24 18.19
N ARG A 82 1.29 3.53 17.96
CA ARG A 82 0.52 4.32 16.97
C ARG A 82 0.63 3.75 15.55
N TYR A 83 1.77 3.17 15.18
CA TYR A 83 1.95 2.56 13.86
C TYR A 83 1.27 1.20 13.78
N LYS A 84 1.34 0.38 14.84
CA LYS A 84 0.57 -0.86 14.94
C LYS A 84 -0.94 -0.63 14.82
N LEU A 85 -1.46 0.42 15.47
CA LEU A 85 -2.86 0.80 15.35
C LEU A 85 -3.23 1.22 13.92
N LEU A 86 -2.41 2.07 13.28
CA LEU A 86 -2.66 2.50 11.91
C LEU A 86 -2.61 1.34 10.91
N ASP A 87 -1.63 0.45 11.05
CA ASP A 87 -1.48 -0.78 10.26
C ASP A 87 -2.71 -1.67 10.42
N PHE A 88 -3.07 -1.98 11.66
CA PHE A 88 -4.24 -2.78 12.00
C PHE A 88 -5.53 -2.23 11.39
N PHE A 89 -5.82 -0.93 11.60
CA PHE A 89 -7.04 -0.34 11.03
C PHE A 89 -7.04 -0.37 9.51
N PHE A 90 -5.89 -0.13 8.87
CA PHE A 90 -5.76 -0.21 7.42
C PHE A 90 -6.06 -1.63 6.93
N LEU A 91 -5.40 -2.65 7.50
CA LEU A 91 -5.59 -4.04 7.14
C LEU A 91 -7.04 -4.50 7.35
N MET A 92 -7.63 -4.18 8.50
CA MET A 92 -9.01 -4.55 8.80
C MET A 92 -10.00 -3.97 7.79
N VAL A 93 -9.84 -2.70 7.42
CA VAL A 93 -10.75 -2.04 6.47
C VAL A 93 -10.56 -2.55 5.05
N PHE A 94 -9.31 -2.58 4.55
CA PHE A 94 -9.04 -2.76 3.13
C PHE A 94 -8.71 -4.20 2.73
N GLN A 95 -7.99 -4.95 3.56
CA GLN A 95 -7.62 -6.34 3.29
C GLN A 95 -8.71 -7.29 3.81
N TYR A 96 -9.15 -7.10 5.06
CA TYR A 96 -10.09 -8.00 5.75
C TYR A 96 -11.56 -7.52 5.76
N GLN A 97 -11.90 -6.55 4.92
CA GLN A 97 -13.29 -6.15 4.62
C GLN A 97 -14.19 -5.89 5.84
N PHE A 98 -13.62 -5.38 6.94
CA PHE A 98 -14.31 -5.23 8.22
C PHE A 98 -15.57 -4.37 8.14
N ILE A 99 -15.63 -3.39 7.22
CA ILE A 99 -16.83 -2.58 7.00
C ILE A 99 -18.02 -3.44 6.54
N LEU A 100 -17.80 -4.42 5.67
CA LEU A 100 -18.87 -5.33 5.22
C LEU A 100 -19.34 -6.23 6.36
N LEU A 101 -18.43 -6.65 7.24
CA LEU A 101 -18.79 -7.37 8.46
C LEU A 101 -19.59 -6.48 9.43
N LEU A 102 -19.22 -5.22 9.61
CA LEU A 102 -20.01 -4.30 10.44
C LEU A 102 -21.42 -4.13 9.88
N ILE A 103 -21.56 -4.05 8.56
CA ILE A 103 -22.87 -4.02 7.90
C ILE A 103 -23.66 -5.30 8.23
N SER A 104 -23.05 -6.49 8.15
CA SER A 104 -23.76 -7.73 8.50
C SER A 104 -24.25 -7.71 9.96
N PHE A 105 -23.44 -7.21 10.90
CA PHE A 105 -23.86 -7.05 12.31
C PHE A 105 -24.99 -6.02 12.49
N VAL A 106 -24.98 -4.92 11.74
CA VAL A 106 -26.08 -3.94 11.79
C VAL A 106 -27.39 -4.59 11.38
N PHE A 107 -27.40 -5.40 10.31
CA PHE A 107 -28.59 -6.14 9.89
C PHE A 107 -28.97 -7.27 10.88
N ALA A 108 -28.00 -7.85 11.59
CA ALA A 108 -28.28 -8.81 12.66
C ALA A 108 -28.90 -8.17 13.92
N SER A 109 -28.77 -6.85 14.09
CA SER A 109 -29.20 -6.14 15.29
C SER A 109 -30.72 -6.09 15.42
N THR A 110 -31.22 -6.45 16.60
CA THR A 110 -32.64 -6.38 16.95
C THR A 110 -33.18 -4.95 16.82
N ARG A 111 -32.39 -3.93 17.19
CA ARG A 111 -32.79 -2.52 17.07
C ARG A 111 -33.06 -2.13 15.62
N PHE A 112 -32.19 -2.57 14.71
CA PHE A 112 -32.34 -2.28 13.29
C PHE A 112 -33.53 -3.04 12.68
N GLN A 113 -33.71 -4.31 13.06
CA GLN A 113 -34.86 -5.11 12.65
C GLN A 113 -36.18 -4.46 13.10
N THR A 114 -36.29 -4.04 14.36
CA THR A 114 -37.49 -3.33 14.86
C THR A 114 -37.75 -2.02 14.12
N TYR A 115 -36.70 -1.25 13.82
CA TYR A 115 -36.84 -0.02 13.03
C TYR A 115 -37.39 -0.29 11.62
N ILE A 116 -36.90 -1.34 10.95
CA ILE A 116 -37.42 -1.74 9.63
C ILE A 116 -38.87 -2.24 9.73
N SER A 117 -39.22 -3.02 10.76
CA SER A 117 -40.60 -3.46 10.97
C SER A 117 -41.56 -2.29 11.20
N TYR A 118 -41.12 -1.23 11.89
CA TYR A 118 -41.94 -0.03 12.15
C TYR A 118 -42.30 0.73 10.86
N MET A 119 -41.47 0.63 9.82
CA MET A 119 -41.73 1.27 8.53
C MET A 119 -42.88 0.63 7.74
N ASN A 120 -43.52 -0.44 8.26
CA ASN A 120 -44.74 -1.08 7.73
C ASN A 120 -44.69 -1.50 6.25
N PHE A 121 -43.49 -1.72 5.68
CA PHE A 121 -43.38 -2.22 4.29
C PHE A 121 -43.92 -3.66 4.13
N PHE A 122 -43.84 -4.48 5.18
CA PHE A 122 -44.24 -5.90 5.20
C PHE A 122 -44.77 -6.29 6.59
N PRO A 123 -45.47 -7.44 6.73
CA PRO A 123 -45.77 -8.02 8.04
C PRO A 123 -44.50 -8.17 8.89
N SER A 124 -44.57 -7.81 10.17
CA SER A 124 -43.41 -7.72 11.08
C SER A 124 -42.54 -8.98 11.07
N ASN A 125 -43.15 -10.17 11.13
CA ASN A 125 -42.43 -11.45 11.11
C ASN A 125 -41.67 -11.68 9.79
N LEU A 126 -42.26 -11.33 8.65
CA LEU A 126 -41.62 -11.47 7.35
C LEU A 126 -40.44 -10.48 7.21
N SER A 127 -40.62 -9.25 7.71
CA SER A 127 -39.58 -8.21 7.67
C SER A 127 -38.33 -8.62 8.45
N ASN A 128 -38.49 -9.21 9.63
CA ASN A 128 -37.37 -9.64 10.47
C ASN A 128 -36.57 -10.78 9.82
N SER A 129 -37.27 -11.79 9.28
CA SER A 129 -36.63 -12.91 8.58
C SER A 129 -35.85 -12.46 7.35
N LEU A 130 -36.38 -11.51 6.57
CA LEU A 130 -35.69 -10.95 5.40
C LEU A 130 -34.43 -10.17 5.80
N VAL A 131 -34.51 -9.35 6.84
CA VAL A 131 -33.35 -8.58 7.35
C VAL A 131 -32.27 -9.52 7.90
N GLN A 132 -32.64 -10.60 8.57
CA GLN A 132 -31.70 -11.62 9.04
C GLN A 132 -31.05 -12.37 7.87
N LEU A 133 -31.81 -12.70 6.81
CA LEU A 133 -31.24 -13.28 5.58
C LEU A 133 -30.24 -12.33 4.93
N LEU A 134 -30.55 -11.04 4.85
CA LEU A 134 -29.63 -10.02 4.33
C LEU A 134 -28.34 -9.93 5.16
N SER A 135 -28.43 -10.03 6.48
CA SER A 135 -27.26 -10.10 7.36
C SER A 135 -26.32 -11.26 6.97
N ILE A 136 -26.88 -12.46 6.79
CA ILE A 136 -26.14 -13.65 6.37
C ILE A 136 -25.52 -13.46 4.97
N ILE A 137 -26.28 -12.88 4.03
CA ILE A 137 -25.78 -12.58 2.68
C ILE A 137 -24.59 -11.60 2.74
N PHE A 138 -24.70 -10.49 3.46
CA PHE A 138 -23.60 -9.53 3.61
C PHE A 138 -22.37 -10.16 4.26
N PHE A 139 -22.57 -11.04 5.23
CA PHE A 139 -21.50 -11.80 5.86
C PHE A 139 -20.77 -12.71 4.85
N PHE A 140 -21.50 -13.48 4.03
CA PHE A 140 -20.88 -14.30 2.98
C PHE A 140 -20.21 -13.46 1.88
N ILE A 141 -20.77 -12.29 1.53
CA ILE A 141 -20.12 -11.34 0.61
C ILE A 141 -18.79 -10.85 1.21
N ALA A 142 -18.74 -10.58 2.52
CA ALA A 142 -17.51 -10.18 3.20
C ALA A 142 -16.45 -11.28 3.08
N ILE A 143 -16.79 -12.54 3.44
CA ILE A 143 -15.90 -13.70 3.31
C ILE A 143 -15.42 -13.86 1.85
N PHE A 144 -16.35 -13.84 0.89
CA PHE A 144 -16.02 -14.01 -0.52
C PHE A 144 -15.04 -12.94 -1.00
N ARG A 145 -15.21 -11.68 -0.59
CA ARG A 145 -14.28 -10.60 -0.93
C ARG A 145 -12.93 -10.72 -0.25
N MET A 146 -12.88 -11.18 1.00
CA MET A 146 -11.61 -11.48 1.69
C MET A 146 -10.82 -12.55 0.95
N SER A 147 -11.48 -13.65 0.56
CA SER A 147 -10.85 -14.77 -0.16
C SER A 147 -10.29 -14.39 -1.54
N GLN A 148 -10.73 -13.29 -2.14
CA GLN A 148 -10.20 -12.82 -3.42
C GLN A 148 -8.83 -12.14 -3.30
N GLU A 149 -8.39 -11.77 -2.09
CA GLU A 149 -7.10 -11.10 -1.82
C GLU A 149 -6.77 -9.97 -2.81
N LYS A 150 -7.77 -9.16 -3.17
CA LYS A 150 -7.64 -8.11 -4.20
C LYS A 150 -6.66 -6.99 -3.84
N PHE A 151 -6.27 -6.91 -2.57
CA PHE A 151 -5.27 -5.99 -2.06
C PHE A 151 -4.47 -6.73 -1.00
N LYS A 152 -3.15 -6.83 -1.21
CA LYS A 152 -2.25 -7.55 -0.31
C LYS A 152 -0.93 -6.81 -0.24
N ILE A 153 -0.51 -6.54 0.99
CA ILE A 153 0.76 -5.89 1.29
C ILE A 153 1.82 -6.98 1.45
N LYS A 154 3.00 -6.72 0.89
CA LYS A 154 4.15 -7.61 1.06
C LYS A 154 4.62 -7.62 2.52
N SER A 155 5.07 -8.77 3.02
CA SER A 155 5.62 -8.88 4.38
C SER A 155 6.89 -8.03 4.55
N PHE A 156 7.17 -7.57 5.77
CA PHE A 156 8.43 -6.92 6.12
C PHE A 156 9.62 -7.81 5.82
N HIS A 157 9.50 -9.11 6.11
CA HIS A 157 10.54 -10.07 5.73
C HIS A 157 10.87 -10.00 4.24
N ALA A 158 9.87 -10.14 3.36
CA ALA A 158 10.07 -10.10 1.92
C ALA A 158 10.55 -8.73 1.42
N LEU A 159 10.12 -7.62 2.04
CA LEU A 159 10.69 -6.31 1.75
C LEU A 159 12.20 -6.26 2.01
N LEU A 160 12.64 -6.75 3.16
CA LEU A 160 14.05 -6.73 3.53
C LEU A 160 14.90 -7.69 2.70
N THR A 161 14.36 -8.85 2.32
CA THR A 161 15.11 -9.90 1.61
C THR A 161 14.99 -9.85 0.09
N GLU A 162 14.13 -9.00 -0.48
CA GLU A 162 13.97 -8.89 -1.93
C GLU A 162 14.18 -7.48 -2.45
N VAL A 163 13.94 -6.44 -1.63
CA VAL A 163 13.90 -5.05 -2.09
C VAL A 163 15.04 -4.23 -1.50
N PHE A 164 15.22 -4.29 -0.18
CA PHE A 164 16.22 -3.52 0.55
C PHE A 164 17.57 -4.24 0.57
N ILE A 165 18.06 -4.60 -0.62
CA ILE A 165 19.35 -5.26 -0.84
C ILE A 165 20.24 -4.35 -1.71
N PRO A 166 21.50 -4.12 -1.31
CA PRO A 166 22.11 -4.52 -0.04
C PRO A 166 21.47 -3.81 1.16
N PRO A 167 21.64 -4.34 2.39
CA PRO A 167 21.20 -3.63 3.59
C PRO A 167 22.02 -2.33 3.75
N ILE A 168 21.48 -1.37 4.49
CA ILE A 168 22.07 -0.02 4.60
C ILE A 168 23.54 -0.01 5.07
N ASN A 169 23.92 -0.94 5.93
CA ASN A 169 25.27 -1.07 6.48
C ASN A 169 26.31 -1.55 5.46
N GLU A 170 25.86 -2.21 4.40
CA GLU A 170 26.71 -2.73 3.32
C GLU A 170 26.58 -1.90 2.03
N SER A 171 25.76 -0.85 2.06
CA SER A 171 25.50 -0.02 0.90
C SER A 171 26.61 1.01 0.72
N ASP A 172 27.32 0.92 -0.40
CA ASP A 172 28.19 2.00 -0.87
C ASP A 172 27.37 3.06 -1.61
N LEU A 173 27.26 4.25 -1.02
CA LEU A 173 26.36 5.32 -1.49
C LEU A 173 27.11 6.43 -2.24
N ASP A 174 28.43 6.53 -2.08
CA ASP A 174 29.24 7.61 -2.65
C ASP A 174 29.16 7.65 -4.19
N PRO A 175 29.18 6.51 -4.92
CA PRO A 175 29.08 6.54 -6.38
C PRO A 175 27.74 7.11 -6.90
N TYR A 176 26.70 7.12 -6.06
CA TYR A 176 25.36 7.56 -6.44
C TYR A 176 25.13 9.07 -6.32
N GLU A 177 25.94 9.79 -5.55
CA GLU A 177 25.67 11.19 -5.15
C GLU A 177 25.34 12.10 -6.36
N LYS A 178 26.15 12.01 -7.41
CA LYS A 178 25.97 12.80 -8.65
C LYS A 178 24.68 12.47 -9.41
N TYR A 179 24.13 11.27 -9.24
CA TYR A 179 22.87 10.85 -9.88
C TYR A 179 21.66 11.18 -9.01
N PHE A 180 21.80 11.12 -7.69
CA PHE A 180 20.74 11.49 -6.75
C PHE A 180 20.30 12.94 -6.93
N GLU A 181 21.23 13.85 -7.23
CA GLU A 181 20.88 15.24 -7.52
C GLU A 181 19.93 15.36 -8.71
N ILE A 182 20.22 14.65 -9.82
CA ILE A 182 19.38 14.62 -11.02
C ILE A 182 17.97 14.12 -10.66
N LEU A 183 17.88 12.97 -10.00
CA LEU A 183 16.61 12.36 -9.61
C LEU A 183 15.78 13.28 -8.71
N VAL A 184 16.40 13.85 -7.67
CA VAL A 184 15.75 14.74 -6.72
C VAL A 184 15.27 16.02 -7.41
N ARG A 185 16.06 16.62 -8.30
CA ARG A 185 15.66 17.86 -8.99
C ARG A 185 14.49 17.65 -9.94
N MET A 186 14.43 16.49 -10.60
CA MET A 186 13.36 16.18 -11.55
C MET A 186 12.06 15.75 -10.85
N GLU A 187 12.13 14.89 -9.83
CA GLU A 187 10.93 14.29 -9.23
C GLU A 187 10.47 14.99 -7.94
N ASP A 188 11.40 15.41 -7.07
CA ASP A 188 11.05 15.92 -5.75
C ASP A 188 12.12 16.85 -5.17
N LYS A 189 12.11 18.12 -5.62
CA LYS A 189 13.12 19.14 -5.23
C LYS A 189 13.25 19.37 -3.72
N THR A 190 12.25 18.99 -2.92
CA THR A 190 12.27 19.17 -1.47
C THR A 190 12.77 17.93 -0.72
N TYR A 191 13.08 16.84 -1.41
CA TYR A 191 13.40 15.55 -0.82
C TYR A 191 14.48 15.62 0.26
N LEU A 192 15.64 16.20 -0.06
CA LEU A 192 16.78 16.27 0.85
C LEU A 192 16.55 17.24 2.02
N SER A 193 15.89 18.38 1.78
CA SER A 193 15.66 19.41 2.81
C SER A 193 14.61 19.06 3.87
N ARG A 194 13.71 18.11 3.59
CA ARG A 194 12.66 17.70 4.54
C ARG A 194 13.21 17.00 5.79
N LYS A 195 12.90 17.49 6.99
CA LYS A 195 13.31 16.78 8.23
C LYS A 195 12.64 15.42 8.43
N LYS A 196 11.41 15.22 7.95
CA LYS A 196 10.63 13.99 8.15
C LYS A 196 10.33 13.28 6.84
N ILE A 197 10.41 11.95 6.86
CA ILE A 197 10.14 11.07 5.73
C ILE A 197 8.63 10.98 5.48
N GLY A 198 8.20 11.03 4.22
CA GLY A 198 6.79 10.88 3.82
C GLY A 198 5.88 12.07 4.14
N HIS A 199 6.42 13.18 4.64
CA HIS A 199 5.62 14.35 5.05
C HIS A 199 5.41 15.42 3.96
N ALA A 200 5.81 15.19 2.70
CA ALA A 200 5.57 16.15 1.61
C ALA A 200 4.16 16.11 1.02
N ILE A 201 3.25 15.30 1.58
CA ILE A 201 1.85 15.73 1.54
C ILE A 201 1.71 16.80 2.61
N SER A 202 2.06 18.02 2.20
CA SER A 202 1.19 19.18 2.32
C SER A 202 -0.19 18.85 2.91
N PHE A 203 -0.25 18.65 4.22
CA PHE A 203 -1.52 18.66 4.93
C PHE A 203 -2.24 19.98 4.61
N GLU A 204 -1.52 21.04 4.24
CA GLU A 204 -2.04 22.28 3.65
C GLU A 204 -2.60 22.17 2.22
N LEU A 205 -2.01 21.44 1.27
CA LEU A 205 -2.56 21.31 -0.11
C LEU A 205 -3.65 20.23 -0.17
N LEU A 206 -3.49 19.12 0.57
CA LEU A 206 -4.54 18.13 0.75
C LEU A 206 -5.70 18.71 1.57
N SER A 207 -5.45 19.48 2.65
CA SER A 207 -6.56 20.10 3.43
C SER A 207 -7.26 21.22 2.67
N SER A 208 -6.57 22.02 1.87
CA SER A 208 -7.21 23.10 1.10
C SER A 208 -8.13 22.55 0.02
N LYS A 209 -7.73 21.50 -0.71
CA LYS A 209 -8.59 20.85 -1.71
C LYS A 209 -9.58 19.85 -1.12
N THR A 210 -9.27 19.15 -0.02
CA THR A 210 -10.29 18.35 0.69
C THR A 210 -11.34 19.25 1.32
N LYS A 211 -11.00 20.43 1.84
CA LYS A 211 -12.00 21.45 2.24
C LYS A 211 -12.88 21.86 1.06
N ASN A 212 -12.33 22.02 -0.14
CA ASN A 212 -13.10 22.31 -1.34
C ASN A 212 -13.96 21.11 -1.81
N PHE A 213 -13.46 19.89 -1.65
CA PHE A 213 -14.19 18.65 -1.91
C PHE A 213 -15.34 18.43 -0.92
N TRP A 214 -15.09 18.59 0.38
CA TRP A 214 -16.11 18.54 1.44
C TRP A 214 -17.14 19.68 1.31
N LYS A 215 -16.73 20.88 0.89
CA LYS A 215 -17.65 21.97 0.50
C LYS A 215 -18.52 21.57 -0.70
N SER A 216 -17.94 20.96 -1.73
CA SER A 216 -18.64 20.49 -2.93
C SER A 216 -19.63 19.35 -2.62
N ILE A 217 -19.26 18.41 -1.75
CA ILE A 217 -20.17 17.37 -1.23
C ILE A 217 -21.37 18.00 -0.51
N ARG A 218 -21.13 19.05 0.27
CA ARG A 218 -22.18 19.75 1.02
C ARG A 218 -23.14 20.52 0.11
N SER A 219 -22.71 20.94 -1.07
CA SER A 219 -23.51 21.74 -2.01
C SER A 219 -24.26 20.94 -3.08
N VAL A 220 -23.85 19.70 -3.40
CA VAL A 220 -24.34 18.97 -4.59
C VAL A 220 -25.38 17.88 -4.29
N GLY A 221 -25.56 17.47 -3.04
CA GLY A 221 -26.56 16.45 -2.66
C GLY A 221 -26.28 15.03 -3.20
N PHE A 222 -27.03 14.05 -2.69
CA PHE A 222 -26.74 12.60 -2.77
C PHE A 222 -26.65 12.02 -4.20
N LYS A 223 -27.23 12.70 -5.21
CA LYS A 223 -27.21 12.24 -6.62
C LYS A 223 -25.97 12.70 -7.40
N GLY A 224 -25.39 13.86 -7.08
CA GLY A 224 -24.17 14.33 -7.74
C GLY A 224 -22.88 13.81 -7.08
N THR A 225 -22.94 13.38 -5.82
CA THR A 225 -21.84 12.68 -5.13
C THR A 225 -21.40 11.41 -5.86
N LEU A 226 -22.33 10.64 -6.44
CA LEU A 226 -22.02 9.42 -7.21
C LEU A 226 -21.16 9.66 -8.46
N LYS A 227 -21.35 10.81 -9.15
CA LYS A 227 -20.48 11.20 -10.28
C LYS A 227 -19.10 11.67 -9.82
N ILE A 228 -19.01 12.28 -8.64
CA ILE A 228 -17.76 12.73 -8.03
C ILE A 228 -16.88 11.53 -7.64
N TYR A 229 -17.46 10.43 -7.13
CA TYR A 229 -16.71 9.20 -6.81
C TYR A 229 -15.94 8.61 -8.01
N GLY A 230 -16.45 8.76 -9.23
CA GLY A 230 -15.77 8.34 -10.46
C GLY A 230 -14.51 9.15 -10.81
N ASN A 231 -14.44 10.42 -10.37
CA ASN A 231 -13.36 11.35 -10.71
C ASN A 231 -12.32 11.53 -9.58
N ILE A 232 -12.54 10.97 -8.39
CA ILE A 232 -11.57 10.95 -7.28
C ILE A 232 -10.16 10.52 -7.72
N PRO A 233 -9.97 9.49 -8.58
CA PRO A 233 -8.63 9.04 -8.98
C PRO A 233 -7.80 10.11 -9.71
N GLN A 234 -8.44 11.01 -10.45
CA GLN A 234 -7.75 12.08 -11.18
C GLN A 234 -7.30 13.22 -10.25
N PHE A 235 -8.06 13.50 -9.19
CA PHE A 235 -7.71 14.55 -8.22
C PHE A 235 -6.47 14.24 -7.37
N PHE A 236 -6.11 12.96 -7.24
CA PHE A 236 -4.96 12.50 -6.45
C PHE A 236 -3.68 12.25 -7.28
N ARG A 237 -3.72 12.45 -8.61
CA ARG A 237 -2.59 12.20 -9.51
C ARG A 237 -1.58 13.36 -9.44
N GLY A 238 -0.27 13.06 -9.32
CA GLY A 238 0.81 14.05 -9.37
C GLY A 238 1.34 14.60 -8.03
N TYR A 239 1.04 13.95 -6.89
CA TYR A 239 1.43 14.41 -5.55
C TYR A 239 2.15 13.32 -4.73
N SER A 240 2.88 12.42 -5.40
CA SER A 240 3.60 11.30 -4.75
C SER A 240 5.07 11.64 -4.63
N THR A 241 5.56 11.74 -3.40
CA THR A 241 7.01 11.86 -3.12
C THR A 241 7.79 10.64 -3.61
N LEU A 242 9.10 10.75 -3.78
CA LEU A 242 9.96 9.61 -4.14
C LEU A 242 9.77 8.42 -3.19
N GLU A 243 9.67 8.68 -1.88
CA GLU A 243 9.43 7.62 -0.88
C GLU A 243 8.08 6.93 -1.09
N MET A 244 7.05 7.72 -1.38
CA MET A 244 5.71 7.22 -1.66
C MET A 244 5.66 6.39 -2.95
N GLN A 245 6.31 6.87 -4.01
CA GLN A 245 6.43 6.15 -5.26
C GLN A 245 7.17 4.82 -5.06
N LEU A 246 8.23 4.82 -4.23
CA LEU A 246 8.96 3.61 -3.85
C LEU A 246 8.03 2.59 -3.19
N VAL A 247 7.42 2.94 -2.06
CA VAL A 247 6.52 2.04 -1.31
C VAL A 247 5.40 1.50 -2.19
N ARG A 248 4.77 2.36 -3.00
CA ARG A 248 3.72 1.95 -3.94
C ARG A 248 4.18 0.88 -4.93
N SER A 249 5.46 0.86 -5.29
CA SER A 249 6.02 -0.01 -6.31
C SER A 249 6.56 -1.32 -5.74
N VAL A 250 7.08 -1.30 -4.50
CA VAL A 250 7.77 -2.46 -3.92
C VAL A 250 7.00 -3.20 -2.83
N ALA A 251 6.06 -2.53 -2.16
CA ALA A 251 5.40 -3.07 -0.96
C ALA A 251 3.99 -3.63 -1.18
N LEU A 252 3.56 -3.80 -2.44
CA LEU A 252 2.28 -4.41 -2.80
C LEU A 252 2.49 -5.71 -3.57
N ASP A 253 1.88 -6.79 -3.10
CA ASP A 253 1.76 -8.04 -3.87
C ASP A 253 0.58 -7.98 -4.84
N SER A 254 -0.52 -7.34 -4.43
CA SER A 254 -1.72 -7.19 -5.25
C SER A 254 -2.47 -5.89 -4.93
N GLY A 255 -3.33 -5.45 -5.85
CA GLY A 255 -4.20 -4.27 -5.64
C GLY A 255 -3.77 -2.97 -6.32
N TYR A 256 -2.85 -3.04 -7.30
CA TYR A 256 -2.43 -1.91 -8.12
C TYR A 256 -3.58 -1.13 -8.79
N ASN A 257 -4.69 -1.82 -9.08
CA ASN A 257 -5.90 -1.26 -9.70
C ASN A 257 -6.82 -0.51 -8.71
N GLN A 258 -6.62 -0.66 -7.40
CA GLN A 258 -7.44 0.00 -6.37
C GLN A 258 -6.92 1.41 -6.08
N THR A 259 -7.31 2.39 -6.90
CA THR A 259 -6.76 3.75 -6.87
C THR A 259 -6.79 4.44 -5.51
N LEU A 260 -7.95 4.45 -4.83
CA LEU A 260 -8.11 5.08 -3.52
C LEU A 260 -7.34 4.32 -2.43
N THR A 261 -7.54 3.01 -2.32
CA THR A 261 -6.85 2.15 -1.34
C THR A 261 -5.34 2.27 -1.47
N LYS A 262 -4.83 2.21 -2.70
CA LYS A 262 -3.41 2.36 -3.03
C LYS A 262 -2.86 3.72 -2.61
N LYS A 263 -3.63 4.81 -2.79
CA LYS A 263 -3.18 6.13 -2.37
C LYS A 263 -3.14 6.26 -0.84
N VAL A 264 -4.14 5.73 -0.14
CA VAL A 264 -4.11 5.68 1.34
C VAL A 264 -2.94 4.85 1.83
N PHE A 265 -2.72 3.68 1.23
CA PHE A 265 -1.57 2.81 1.48
C PHE A 265 -0.25 3.55 1.33
N GLU A 266 -0.03 4.16 0.17
CA GLU A 266 1.18 4.92 -0.14
C GLU A 266 1.50 5.94 0.96
N ILE A 267 0.49 6.68 1.44
CA ILE A 267 0.68 7.72 2.46
C ILE A 267 1.02 7.10 3.82
N LEU A 268 0.22 6.13 4.25
CA LEU A 268 0.36 5.54 5.58
C LEU A 268 1.62 4.68 5.69
N TYR A 269 1.87 3.82 4.70
CA TYR A 269 2.97 2.87 4.75
C TYR A 269 4.32 3.51 4.47
N THR A 270 4.39 4.63 3.74
CA THR A 270 5.63 5.44 3.70
C THR A 270 6.03 5.91 5.10
N ILE A 271 5.05 6.34 5.90
CA ILE A 271 5.31 6.81 7.27
C ILE A 271 5.62 5.62 8.19
N ILE A 272 4.86 4.53 8.10
CA ILE A 272 5.03 3.36 8.96
C ILE A 272 6.36 2.66 8.65
N ILE A 273 6.59 2.25 7.40
CA ILE A 273 7.77 1.45 7.01
C ILE A 273 9.05 2.26 7.24
N PHE A 274 9.19 3.42 6.60
CA PHE A 274 10.48 4.11 6.61
C PHE A 274 10.85 4.74 7.94
N ASN A 275 9.89 5.26 8.72
CA ASN A 275 10.24 5.72 10.06
C ASN A 275 10.58 4.56 11.00
N SER A 276 9.94 3.40 10.84
CA SER A 276 10.27 2.20 11.63
C SER A 276 11.64 1.64 11.25
N MET A 277 11.97 1.59 9.96
CA MET A 277 13.31 1.23 9.47
C MET A 277 14.38 2.18 9.96
N LYS A 278 14.19 3.49 9.79
CA LYS A 278 15.15 4.49 10.26
C LYS A 278 15.39 4.40 11.77
N GLU A 279 14.32 4.27 12.56
CA GLU A 279 14.43 4.11 14.01
C GLU A 279 15.13 2.80 14.40
N TYR A 280 14.85 1.72 13.69
CA TYR A 280 15.53 0.44 13.90
C TYR A 280 17.03 0.55 13.60
N TYR A 281 17.41 1.10 12.44
CA TYR A 281 18.82 1.24 12.05
C TYR A 281 19.59 2.18 12.98
N ASN A 282 18.99 3.31 13.35
CA ASN A 282 19.60 4.24 14.30
C ASN A 282 19.80 3.62 15.69
N ARG A 283 18.86 2.79 16.15
CA ARG A 283 18.94 2.15 17.47
C ARG A 283 19.99 1.04 17.53
N ASN A 284 20.28 0.41 16.40
CA ASN A 284 21.26 -0.68 16.31
C ASN A 284 22.60 -0.20 15.71
N ASP A 285 22.83 1.12 15.65
CA ASP A 285 24.09 1.74 15.20
C ASP A 285 24.59 1.24 13.83
N TYR A 286 23.66 1.09 12.87
CA TYR A 286 24.02 0.67 11.51
C TYR A 286 24.88 1.75 10.82
N VAL A 287 25.89 1.30 10.09
CA VAL A 287 26.68 2.14 9.18
C VAL A 287 25.74 2.80 8.16
N ASN A 288 25.98 4.08 7.84
CA ASN A 288 25.16 4.90 6.93
C ASN A 288 23.73 5.20 7.40
N SER A 289 23.38 4.93 8.66
CA SER A 289 22.04 5.22 9.21
C SER A 289 21.66 6.72 9.15
N ASP A 290 22.65 7.61 9.19
CA ASP A 290 22.53 9.05 8.94
C ASP A 290 22.19 9.38 7.48
N ARG A 291 22.69 8.58 6.53
CA ARG A 291 22.44 8.66 5.08
C ARG A 291 21.20 7.88 4.62
N PHE A 292 20.26 7.57 5.52
CA PHE A 292 19.06 6.78 5.23
C PHE A 292 18.25 7.25 4.01
N LYS A 293 18.23 8.56 3.73
CA LYS A 293 17.54 9.09 2.55
C LYS A 293 18.23 8.71 1.24
N GLU A 294 19.54 8.84 1.18
CA GLU A 294 20.34 8.43 0.03
C GLU A 294 20.22 6.93 -0.19
N TYR A 295 20.19 6.15 0.89
CA TYR A 295 19.88 4.72 0.82
C TYR A 295 18.50 4.44 0.19
N LEU A 296 17.46 5.21 0.53
CA LEU A 296 16.16 5.03 -0.14
C LEU A 296 16.20 5.40 -1.63
N LEU A 297 17.04 6.38 -2.02
CA LEU A 297 17.22 6.74 -3.43
C LEU A 297 17.98 5.66 -4.20
N SER A 298 19.00 5.03 -3.61
CA SER A 298 19.66 3.89 -4.28
C SER A 298 18.64 2.78 -4.51
N VAL A 299 17.90 2.37 -3.48
CA VAL A 299 16.85 1.35 -3.59
C VAL A 299 15.79 1.74 -4.63
N TYR A 300 15.46 3.03 -4.75
CA TYR A 300 14.54 3.53 -5.78
C TYR A 300 15.04 3.20 -7.20
N VAL A 301 16.31 3.47 -7.50
CA VAL A 301 16.89 3.22 -8.83
C VAL A 301 16.83 1.72 -9.19
N TYR A 302 17.07 0.83 -8.22
CA TYR A 302 17.03 -0.62 -8.43
C TYR A 302 15.63 -1.21 -8.63
N ASN A 303 14.58 -0.51 -8.23
CA ASN A 303 13.24 -1.10 -8.15
C ASN A 303 12.19 -0.40 -9.02
N ILE A 304 12.46 0.82 -9.48
CA ILE A 304 11.45 1.62 -10.17
C ILE A 304 11.56 1.47 -11.69
N ARG A 305 10.43 1.04 -12.27
CA ARG A 305 10.23 0.91 -13.72
C ARG A 305 10.28 2.27 -14.40
N THR A 306 11.03 2.36 -15.48
CA THR A 306 11.08 3.54 -16.36
C THR A 306 10.62 3.20 -17.77
N ASN A 307 9.96 4.16 -18.44
CA ASN A 307 9.56 4.03 -19.84
C ASN A 307 10.20 5.15 -20.66
N ILE A 308 11.11 4.78 -21.55
CA ILE A 308 11.82 5.72 -22.40
C ILE A 308 11.31 5.53 -23.83
N ASN A 309 10.56 6.51 -24.31
CA ASN A 309 10.04 6.56 -25.68
C ASN A 309 9.31 5.28 -26.15
N GLY A 310 8.56 4.62 -25.25
CA GLY A 310 7.80 3.41 -25.54
C GLY A 310 8.52 2.10 -25.20
N THR A 311 9.81 2.14 -24.87
CA THR A 311 10.56 1.00 -24.33
C THR A 311 10.44 0.97 -22.81
N VAL A 312 9.87 -0.11 -22.28
CA VAL A 312 9.67 -0.28 -20.83
C VAL A 312 10.78 -1.13 -20.23
N PHE A 313 11.44 -0.60 -19.20
CA PHE A 313 12.47 -1.29 -18.42
C PHE A 313 11.94 -1.61 -17.03
N SER A 314 12.08 -2.86 -16.58
CA SER A 314 11.56 -3.33 -15.29
C SER A 314 12.09 -2.52 -14.10
N ASN A 315 13.34 -2.05 -14.18
CA ASN A 315 13.92 -1.04 -13.31
C ASN A 315 14.92 -0.16 -14.09
N MET A 316 15.45 0.91 -13.47
CA MET A 316 16.41 1.81 -14.14
C MET A 316 17.74 1.12 -14.47
N ILE A 317 18.19 0.21 -13.61
CA ILE A 317 19.47 -0.52 -13.77
C ILE A 317 19.49 -1.34 -15.05
N LYS A 318 18.36 -1.94 -15.44
CA LYS A 318 18.23 -2.67 -16.72
C LYS A 318 18.49 -1.80 -17.94
N TYR A 319 18.33 -0.49 -17.83
CA TYR A 319 18.68 0.46 -18.87
C TYR A 319 20.12 1.00 -18.72
N LEU A 320 20.53 1.31 -17.49
CA LEU A 320 21.80 1.97 -17.19
C LEU A 320 23.01 1.02 -17.25
N GLY A 321 22.82 -0.25 -16.89
CA GLY A 321 23.88 -1.23 -16.65
C GLY A 321 24.04 -1.52 -15.15
N ASN A 322 24.64 -2.68 -14.82
CA ASN A 322 24.77 -3.12 -13.43
C ASN A 322 25.86 -2.38 -12.65
N ASP A 323 26.92 -1.93 -13.32
CA ASP A 323 28.00 -1.17 -12.68
C ASP A 323 27.71 0.32 -12.75
N ILE A 324 27.60 0.96 -11.59
CA ILE A 324 27.36 2.40 -11.46
C ILE A 324 28.51 3.25 -12.02
N ASN A 325 29.73 2.71 -12.02
CA ASN A 325 30.89 3.43 -12.54
C ASN A 325 30.80 3.65 -14.05
N ASP A 326 30.02 2.81 -14.74
CA ASP A 326 29.80 2.89 -16.19
C ASP A 326 28.61 3.77 -16.58
N TRP A 327 27.85 4.30 -15.62
CA TRP A 327 26.65 5.07 -15.93
C TRP A 327 26.99 6.45 -16.48
N SER A 328 26.35 6.84 -17.58
CA SER A 328 26.38 8.23 -18.04
C SER A 328 25.27 9.06 -17.39
N GLN A 329 25.53 10.34 -17.15
CA GLN A 329 24.53 11.26 -16.59
C GLN A 329 23.38 11.49 -17.56
N GLU A 330 23.64 11.46 -18.87
CA GLU A 330 22.64 11.57 -19.94
C GLU A 330 21.66 10.39 -19.91
N LYS A 331 22.16 9.16 -19.77
CA LYS A 331 21.30 7.99 -19.64
C LYS A 331 20.49 8.07 -18.34
N PHE A 332 21.12 8.47 -17.23
CA PHE A 332 20.40 8.62 -15.96
C PHE A 332 19.29 9.69 -16.05
N TYR A 333 19.55 10.81 -16.71
CA TYR A 333 18.57 11.85 -17.01
C TYR A 333 17.39 11.31 -17.83
N LEU A 334 17.67 10.54 -18.88
CA LEU A 334 16.62 9.88 -19.68
C LEU A 334 15.80 8.88 -18.86
N ALA A 335 16.44 8.12 -17.97
CA ALA A 335 15.76 7.19 -17.07
C ALA A 335 14.79 7.93 -16.14
N CYS A 336 15.18 9.10 -15.62
CA CYS A 336 14.32 9.96 -14.81
C CYS A 336 13.15 10.54 -15.63
N LEU A 337 13.40 11.01 -16.86
CA LEU A 337 12.34 11.50 -17.76
C LEU A 337 11.25 10.45 -18.03
N GLY A 338 11.61 9.17 -18.00
CA GLY A 338 10.69 8.06 -18.23
C GLY A 338 9.79 7.69 -17.05
N LEU A 339 9.96 8.29 -15.88
CA LEU A 339 9.18 8.01 -14.67
C LEU A 339 7.70 8.45 -14.76
N PRO A 340 7.35 9.61 -15.33
CA PRO A 340 5.96 10.05 -15.41
C PRO A 340 5.14 9.35 -16.50
N TYR A 341 5.74 8.47 -17.31
CA TYR A 341 5.14 7.81 -18.48
C TYR A 341 4.52 8.82 -19.46
N GLN A 342 5.17 9.97 -19.64
CA GLN A 342 4.79 10.99 -20.61
C GLN A 342 5.40 10.70 -21.98
N GLU A 343 4.84 11.33 -23.01
CA GLU A 343 5.37 11.25 -24.37
C GLU A 343 6.66 12.07 -24.50
N PHE A 344 7.68 11.46 -25.10
CA PHE A 344 9.01 12.03 -25.28
C PHE A 344 9.02 13.06 -26.42
N SER A 345 8.37 14.20 -26.20
CA SER A 345 8.42 15.34 -27.13
C SER A 345 9.76 16.09 -27.02
N PRO A 346 10.20 16.81 -28.07
CA PRO A 346 11.42 17.62 -28.01
C PRO A 346 11.45 18.62 -26.84
N TYR A 347 10.30 19.23 -26.54
CA TYR A 347 10.14 20.11 -25.37
C TYR A 347 10.37 19.36 -24.06
N TYR A 348 9.76 18.18 -23.92
CA TYR A 348 9.88 17.38 -22.69
C TYR A 348 11.32 16.88 -22.47
N ILE A 349 12.04 16.56 -23.54
CA ILE A 349 13.41 16.06 -23.48
C ILE A 349 14.42 17.17 -23.14
N LEU A 350 14.30 18.35 -23.76
CA LEU A 350 15.37 19.35 -23.77
C LEU A 350 15.01 20.68 -23.07
N GLU A 351 13.74 21.04 -23.02
CA GLU A 351 13.32 22.37 -22.52
C GLU A 351 12.77 22.31 -21.10
N LEU A 352 12.08 21.23 -20.71
CA LEU A 352 11.44 21.13 -19.40
C LEU A 352 12.44 21.21 -18.22
N TYR A 353 13.61 20.59 -18.39
CA TYR A 353 14.69 20.56 -17.40
C TYR A 353 15.99 21.13 -17.97
N LYS A 354 15.88 22.17 -18.80
CA LYS A 354 17.02 22.82 -19.43
C LYS A 354 18.08 23.29 -18.42
N ASP A 355 17.63 23.72 -17.23
CA ASP A 355 18.54 24.09 -16.13
C ASP A 355 19.47 22.95 -15.73
N ILE A 356 18.97 21.71 -15.68
CA ILE A 356 19.77 20.53 -15.34
C ILE A 356 20.76 20.21 -16.46
N ILE A 357 20.31 20.29 -17.73
CA ILE A 357 21.14 20.03 -18.91
C ILE A 357 22.31 21.03 -18.97
N ASP A 358 22.02 22.32 -18.80
CA ASP A 358 23.01 23.39 -18.89
C ASP A 358 24.01 23.32 -17.72
N GLU A 359 23.52 23.11 -16.49
CA GLU A 359 24.36 23.08 -15.29
C GLU A 359 25.28 21.85 -15.22
N LEU A 360 24.77 20.68 -15.63
CA LEU A 360 25.57 19.45 -15.69
C LEU A 360 26.31 19.29 -17.02
N SER A 361 26.15 20.23 -17.95
CA SER A 361 26.75 20.18 -19.30
C SER A 361 26.47 18.87 -20.04
N LEU A 362 25.22 18.39 -19.97
CA LEU A 362 24.81 17.12 -20.57
C LEU A 362 24.85 17.18 -22.11
N ASP A 363 25.33 16.11 -22.75
CA ASP A 363 25.39 16.03 -24.21
C ASP A 363 23.99 15.87 -24.84
N THR A 364 23.45 16.99 -25.36
CA THR A 364 22.12 17.01 -25.98
C THR A 364 22.03 16.20 -27.28
N ASP A 365 23.13 16.00 -28.01
CA ASP A 365 23.14 15.23 -29.24
C ASP A 365 23.16 13.74 -28.92
N PHE A 366 23.92 13.33 -27.89
CA PHE A 366 23.83 12.00 -27.32
C PHE A 366 22.40 11.70 -26.85
N ILE A 367 21.78 12.57 -26.04
CA ILE A 367 20.40 12.41 -25.54
C ILE A 367 19.41 12.19 -26.69
N LYS A 368 19.46 13.01 -27.75
CA LYS A 368 18.57 12.86 -28.91
C LYS A 368 18.81 11.53 -29.64
N SER A 369 20.08 11.18 -29.87
CA SER A 369 20.42 9.94 -30.57
C SER A 369 19.92 8.70 -29.81
N GLU A 370 20.04 8.69 -28.50
CA GLU A 370 19.64 7.59 -27.63
C GLU A 370 18.12 7.44 -27.57
N VAL A 371 17.37 8.54 -27.47
CA VAL A 371 15.89 8.53 -27.53
C VAL A 371 15.38 7.99 -28.87
N ASN A 372 16.02 8.38 -29.98
CA ASN A 372 15.68 7.89 -31.32
C ASN A 372 16.00 6.40 -31.46
N ARG A 373 17.16 5.97 -30.94
CA ARG A 373 17.57 4.56 -30.93
C ARG A 373 16.54 3.70 -30.20
N LEU A 374 16.14 4.09 -28.99
CA LEU A 374 15.15 3.37 -28.18
C LEU A 374 13.75 3.38 -28.82
N GLY A 375 13.33 4.51 -29.38
CA GLY A 375 12.04 4.63 -30.07
C GLY A 375 11.90 3.76 -31.33
N SER A 376 13.03 3.33 -31.90
CA SER A 376 13.08 2.43 -33.07
C SER A 376 12.98 0.93 -32.70
N ILE A 377 13.17 0.59 -31.42
CA ILE A 377 13.00 -0.78 -30.92
C ILE A 377 11.49 -1.07 -30.84
N GLU A 378 11.04 -2.25 -31.31
CA GLU A 378 9.62 -2.63 -31.24
C GLU A 378 9.04 -2.38 -29.84
N ARG A 379 7.85 -1.77 -29.80
CA ARG A 379 7.16 -1.40 -28.56
C ARG A 379 6.83 -2.64 -27.73
N ASN A 380 7.74 -3.00 -26.83
CA ASN A 380 7.56 -4.14 -25.95
C ASN A 380 6.78 -3.69 -24.71
N TYR A 381 5.44 -3.76 -24.80
CA TYR A 381 4.53 -3.46 -23.68
C TYR A 381 4.73 -4.37 -22.47
N TYR A 382 5.42 -5.51 -22.64
CA TYR A 382 5.71 -6.49 -21.59
C TYR A 382 7.16 -6.46 -21.07
N GLY A 383 7.88 -5.35 -21.31
CA GLY A 383 9.28 -5.21 -20.93
C GLY A 383 10.22 -5.68 -22.05
N ALA A 384 11.41 -5.12 -22.11
CA ALA A 384 12.47 -5.48 -23.07
C ALA A 384 13.05 -6.91 -22.86
N GLU A 385 12.29 -7.81 -22.24
CA GLU A 385 12.68 -9.19 -21.94
C GLU A 385 12.17 -10.13 -23.02
N LYS A 386 12.85 -10.11 -24.16
CA LYS A 386 13.00 -11.30 -25.00
C LYS A 386 14.49 -11.46 -25.29
N GLU A 387 15.25 -11.80 -24.25
CA GLU A 387 16.44 -12.62 -24.49
C GLU A 387 15.94 -14.01 -24.89
N THR A 388 16.40 -14.44 -26.06
CA THR A 388 16.23 -15.77 -26.63
C THR A 388 16.55 -16.83 -25.60
N THR A 389 15.51 -17.47 -25.08
CA THR A 389 15.62 -18.82 -24.51
C THR A 389 15.91 -19.75 -25.69
N GLU A 390 17.19 -19.94 -26.02
CA GLU A 390 17.58 -21.17 -26.69
C GLU A 390 17.25 -22.31 -25.74
N TYR A 391 16.21 -23.04 -26.08
CA TYR A 391 15.97 -24.37 -25.53
C TYR A 391 17.14 -25.24 -25.97
N ILE A 392 18.14 -25.38 -25.11
CA ILE A 392 19.05 -26.52 -25.16
C ILE A 392 18.38 -27.61 -24.34
N PHE A 393 17.85 -28.61 -25.04
CA PHE A 393 17.47 -29.90 -24.49
C PHE A 393 18.69 -30.65 -23.95
#